data_AF-A0A8J7KV57-F1
#
_entry.id   AF-A0A8J7KV57-F1
#
_cell.length_a   1.000
_cell.length_b   1.000
_cell.length_c   1.000
_cell.angle_alpha   90.00
_cell.angle_beta   90.00
_cell.angle_gamma   90.00
#
_symmetry.space_group_name_H-M   'P 1'
#
loop_
_entity.id
_entity.type
_entity.pdbx_description
1 polymer ?
#
loop_
_entity_poly.entity_id
_entity_poly.type
_entity_poly.pdbx_seq_one_letter_code
_entity_poly.pdbx_strand_id
1 'polypeptide(L)'
;MARTVDLLGDKWSLLIIRDAFCGVRRFGQFHRGLGVAKNILSTRLRTLVDAGVLRSEPASDGTSYREYVLTDEGRGLFDVIVALRQWGEEHAVAPGEEYVPLIDRTTGEPLARLRLVRPDGSAVGPDDTHLGEPRRMP
;
A
#
# COMPACT_ATOMS: atom_id res chain seq x y z
N MET A 1 -6.55 13.04 -8.50
CA MET A 1 -5.48 13.15 -7.50
C MET A 1 -5.96 13.61 -6.13
N ALA A 2 -6.62 14.77 -5.98
CA ALA A 2 -7.07 15.28 -4.67
C ALA A 2 -7.78 14.23 -3.79
N ARG A 3 -8.85 13.57 -4.30
CA ARG A 3 -9.55 12.49 -3.57
C ARG A 3 -8.66 11.30 -3.17
N THR A 4 -7.71 10.93 -4.03
CA THR A 4 -6.75 9.85 -3.76
C THR A 4 -5.76 10.25 -2.68
N VAL A 5 -5.33 11.52 -2.69
CA VAL A 5 -4.45 12.10 -1.66
C VAL A 5 -5.20 12.28 -0.34
N ASP A 6 -6.48 12.62 -0.34
CA ASP A 6 -7.27 12.67 0.90
C ASP A 6 -7.41 11.27 1.53
N LEU A 7 -7.47 10.24 0.69
CA LEU A 7 -7.56 8.84 1.12
C LEU A 7 -6.22 8.25 1.59
N LEU A 8 -5.15 8.49 0.84
CA LEU A 8 -3.82 7.87 1.06
C LEU A 8 -2.80 8.81 1.71
N GLY A 9 -3.12 10.09 1.85
CA GLY A 9 -2.17 11.15 2.18
C GLY A 9 -1.82 11.25 3.66
N ASP A 10 -2.46 10.44 4.52
CA ASP A 10 -1.97 10.26 5.88
C ASP A 10 -1.00 9.09 5.97
N LYS A 11 0.11 9.30 6.68
CA LYS A 11 1.19 8.33 6.89
C LYS A 11 0.67 6.95 7.32
N TRP A 12 -0.37 6.90 8.15
CA TRP A 12 -0.83 5.65 8.75
C TRP A 12 -1.61 4.80 7.76
N SER A 13 -2.39 5.40 6.87
CA SER A 13 -3.12 4.66 5.84
C SER A 13 -2.18 3.86 4.95
N LEU A 14 -1.07 4.46 4.49
CA LEU A 14 -0.07 3.75 3.70
C LEU A 14 0.59 2.61 4.48
N LEU A 15 0.91 2.81 5.76
CA LEU A 15 1.53 1.77 6.58
C LEU A 15 0.55 0.62 6.91
N ILE A 16 -0.74 0.92 7.10
CA ILE A 16 -1.78 -0.10 7.28
C ILE A 16 -1.91 -0.94 6.02
N ILE A 17 -1.97 -0.31 4.85
CA ILE A 17 -2.08 -1.01 3.55
C ILE A 17 -0.84 -1.89 3.32
N ARG A 18 0.37 -1.36 3.59
CA ARG A 18 1.63 -2.12 3.55
C ARG A 18 1.55 -3.36 4.44
N ASP A 19 1.14 -3.20 5.70
CA ASP A 19 1.06 -4.32 6.65
C ASP A 19 -0.02 -5.34 6.23
N ALA A 20 -1.12 -4.88 5.62
CA ALA A 20 -2.15 -5.76 5.07
C ALA A 20 -1.62 -6.62 3.91
N PHE A 21 -0.76 -6.07 3.04
CA PHE A 21 -0.05 -6.86 2.01
C PHE A 21 0.90 -7.90 2.62
N CYS A 22 1.46 -7.62 3.81
CA CYS A 22 2.27 -8.58 4.58
C CYS A 22 1.41 -9.60 5.36
N GLY A 23 0.09 -9.61 5.20
CA GLY A 23 -0.82 -10.57 5.84
C GLY A 23 -1.29 -10.15 7.24
N VAL A 24 -1.03 -8.92 7.67
CA VAL A 24 -1.62 -8.40 8.92
C VAL A 24 -3.11 -8.16 8.71
N ARG A 25 -3.94 -8.76 9.57
CA ARG A 25 -5.41 -8.70 9.42
C ARG A 25 -6.13 -8.21 10.67
N ARG A 26 -5.49 -8.24 11.85
CA ARG A 26 -6.17 -7.92 13.12
C ARG A 26 -5.76 -6.58 13.66
N PHE A 27 -6.71 -5.86 14.27
CA PHE A 27 -6.47 -4.57 14.92
C PHE A 27 -5.26 -4.61 15.87
N GLY A 28 -5.18 -5.63 16.73
CA GLY A 28 -4.09 -5.77 17.69
C GLY A 28 -2.71 -6.00 17.03
N GLN A 29 -2.67 -6.62 15.85
CA GLN A 29 -1.43 -6.79 15.10
C GLN A 29 -0.98 -5.46 14.48
N PHE A 30 -1.89 -4.74 13.82
CA PHE A 30 -1.60 -3.39 13.30
C PHE A 30 -1.13 -2.45 14.42
N HIS A 31 -1.82 -2.45 15.56
CA HIS A 31 -1.44 -1.60 16.69
C HIS A 31 -0.03 -1.91 17.21
N ARG A 32 0.31 -3.19 17.35
CA ARG A 32 1.65 -3.60 17.78
C ARG A 32 2.73 -3.24 16.75
N GLY A 33 2.45 -3.39 15.46
CA GLY A 33 3.41 -3.12 14.39
C GLY A 33 3.65 -1.62 14.15
N LEU A 34 2.62 -0.80 14.27
CA LEU A 34 2.68 0.62 13.92
C LEU A 34 3.00 1.54 15.10
N GLY A 35 2.74 1.12 16.34
CA GLY A 35 2.95 1.94 17.55
C GLY A 35 2.06 3.20 17.61
N VAL A 36 1.04 3.29 16.76
CA VAL A 36 0.12 4.42 16.69
C VAL A 36 -0.96 4.33 17.77
N ALA A 37 -1.45 5.47 18.26
CA ALA A 37 -2.55 5.51 19.22
C ALA A 37 -3.81 4.79 18.68
N LYS A 38 -4.50 4.04 19.56
CA LYS A 38 -5.66 3.20 19.19
C LYS A 38 -6.77 3.98 18.47
N ASN A 39 -7.07 5.19 18.93
CA ASN A 39 -8.11 6.05 18.33
C ASN A 39 -7.77 6.45 16.89
N ILE A 40 -6.49 6.75 16.62
CA ILE A 40 -6.00 7.05 15.28
C ILE A 40 -6.08 5.80 14.41
N LEU A 41 -5.60 4.64 14.90
CA LEU A 41 -5.70 3.38 14.15
C LEU A 41 -7.15 3.04 13.80
N SER A 42 -8.07 3.12 14.77
CA SER A 42 -9.49 2.87 14.54
C SER A 42 -10.09 3.81 13.48
N THR A 43 -9.73 5.09 13.54
CA THR A 43 -10.20 6.07 12.56
C THR A 43 -9.70 5.72 11.17
N ARG A 44 -8.42 5.36 11.02
CA ARG A 44 -7.81 5.04 9.72
C ARG A 44 -8.31 3.73 9.13
N LEU A 45 -8.46 2.68 9.94
CA LEU A 45 -9.07 1.43 9.50
C LEU A 45 -10.50 1.66 9.01
N ARG A 46 -11.29 2.48 9.71
CA ARG A 46 -12.63 2.85 9.26
C ARG A 46 -12.59 3.63 7.95
N THR A 47 -11.73 4.64 7.82
CA THR A 47 -11.58 5.39 6.55
C THR A 47 -11.25 4.47 5.39
N LEU A 48 -10.33 3.52 5.56
CA LEU A 48 -9.97 2.56 4.51
C LEU A 48 -11.10 1.58 4.19
N VAL A 49 -11.94 1.24 5.17
CA VAL A 49 -13.13 0.41 4.94
C VAL A 49 -14.22 1.20 4.20
N ASP A 50 -14.50 2.42 4.63
CA ASP A 50 -15.50 3.30 4.01
C ASP A 50 -15.12 3.64 2.56
N ALA A 51 -13.83 3.72 2.27
CA ALA A 51 -13.28 3.93 0.94
C ALA A 51 -13.17 2.66 0.09
N GLY A 52 -13.60 1.50 0.60
CA GLY A 52 -13.57 0.25 -0.15
C GLY A 52 -12.19 -0.37 -0.35
N VAL A 53 -11.12 0.17 0.26
CA VAL A 53 -9.75 -0.38 0.19
C VAL A 53 -9.62 -1.65 1.04
N LEU A 54 -10.25 -1.62 2.22
CA LEU A 54 -10.36 -2.77 3.11
C LEU A 54 -11.82 -3.17 3.23
N ARG A 55 -12.06 -4.44 3.53
CA ARG A 55 -13.34 -4.89 4.10
C ARG A 55 -13.10 -5.41 5.50
N SER A 56 -14.10 -5.26 6.36
CA SER A 56 -14.08 -5.84 7.70
C SER A 56 -15.00 -7.06 7.77
N GLU A 57 -14.44 -8.23 8.05
CA GLU A 57 -15.16 -9.50 8.12
C GLU A 57 -14.97 -10.19 9.49
N PRO A 58 -15.86 -11.10 9.89
CA PRO A 58 -15.64 -11.93 11.08
C PRO A 58 -14.31 -12.70 10.97
N ALA A 59 -13.62 -12.89 12.09
CA ALA A 59 -12.38 -13.64 12.10
C ALA A 59 -12.60 -15.09 11.63
N SER A 60 -11.67 -15.59 10.81
CA SER A 60 -11.77 -16.94 10.25
C SER A 60 -11.55 -18.06 11.29
N ASP A 61 -11.05 -17.72 12.48
CA ASP A 61 -10.79 -18.66 13.58
C ASP A 61 -12.01 -18.88 14.50
N GLY A 62 -13.18 -18.35 14.14
CA GLY A 62 -14.43 -18.51 14.89
C GLY A 62 -14.50 -17.65 16.16
N THR A 63 -13.54 -16.75 16.39
CA THR A 63 -13.61 -15.78 17.48
C THR A 63 -14.57 -14.63 17.17
N SER A 64 -14.93 -13.84 18.19
CA SER A 64 -15.73 -12.62 18.01
C SER A 64 -14.93 -11.43 17.44
N TYR A 65 -13.65 -11.63 17.11
CA TYR A 65 -12.82 -10.59 16.53
C TYR A 65 -13.19 -10.31 15.07
N ARG A 66 -12.77 -9.13 14.59
CA ARG A 66 -12.87 -8.74 13.18
C ARG A 66 -11.50 -8.75 12.53
N GLU A 67 -11.49 -9.16 11.27
CA GLU A 67 -10.34 -9.08 10.38
C GLU A 67 -10.57 -7.99 9.34
N TYR A 68 -9.49 -7.34 8.94
CA TYR A 68 -9.44 -6.33 7.89
C TYR A 68 -8.68 -6.93 6.70
N VAL A 69 -9.30 -6.90 5.54
CA VAL A 69 -8.81 -7.62 4.36
C VAL A 69 -8.83 -6.70 3.16
N LEU A 70 -7.76 -6.72 2.37
CA LEU A 70 -7.71 -6.00 1.10
C LEU A 70 -8.83 -6.48 0.17
N THR A 71 -9.57 -5.52 -0.37
CA THR A 71 -10.48 -5.72 -1.50
C THR A 71 -9.69 -5.77 -2.80
N ASP A 72 -10.37 -6.00 -3.92
CA ASP A 72 -9.73 -5.93 -5.24
C ASP A 72 -9.23 -4.51 -5.54
N GLU A 73 -9.99 -3.48 -5.14
CA GLU A 73 -9.56 -2.08 -5.22
C GLU A 73 -8.32 -1.83 -4.36
N GLY A 74 -8.29 -2.34 -3.13
CA GLY A 74 -7.12 -2.22 -2.26
C GLY A 74 -5.89 -2.97 -2.78
N ARG A 75 -6.08 -4.11 -3.45
CA ARG A 75 -4.98 -4.84 -4.12
C ARG A 75 -4.39 -4.04 -5.29
N GLY A 76 -5.20 -3.20 -5.95
CA GLY A 76 -4.73 -2.27 -6.97
C GLY A 76 -3.69 -1.24 -6.47
N LEU A 77 -3.54 -1.07 -5.15
CA LEU A 77 -2.53 -0.19 -4.56
C LEU A 77 -1.15 -0.84 -4.43
N PHE A 78 -0.98 -2.10 -4.84
CA PHE A 78 0.30 -2.81 -4.69
C PHE A 78 1.47 -2.05 -5.32
N ASP A 79 1.31 -1.58 -6.56
CA ASP A 79 2.35 -0.86 -7.28
C ASP A 79 2.75 0.45 -6.59
N VAL A 80 1.78 1.13 -5.96
CA VAL A 80 2.03 2.36 -5.18
C VAL A 80 2.90 2.03 -3.96
N ILE A 81 2.59 0.93 -3.25
CA ILE A 81 3.37 0.49 -2.08
C ILE A 81 4.78 0.06 -2.50
N VAL A 82 4.93 -0.65 -3.63
CA VAL A 82 6.23 -1.06 -4.17
C VAL A 82 7.06 0.15 -4.55
N ALA A 83 6.49 1.11 -5.27
CA ALA A 83 7.20 2.32 -5.68
C ALA A 83 7.67 3.15 -4.46
N LEU A 84 6.81 3.34 -3.45
CA LEU A 84 7.17 4.03 -2.21
C LEU A 84 8.28 3.30 -1.44
N ARG A 85 8.21 1.98 -1.36
CA ARG A 85 9.24 1.16 -0.72
C ARG A 85 10.59 1.33 -1.40
N GLN A 86 10.64 1.11 -2.72
CA GLN A 86 11.89 1.19 -3.48
C GLN A 86 12.51 2.58 -3.43
N TRP A 87 11.69 3.64 -3.47
CA TRP A 87 12.17 5.00 -3.27
C TRP A 87 12.77 5.20 -1.87
N GLY A 88 12.12 4.66 -0.82
CA GLY A 88 12.62 4.72 0.54
C GLY A 88 13.93 3.96 0.73
N GLU A 89 14.06 2.78 0.11
CA GLU A 89 15.29 1.97 0.10
C GLU A 89 16.45 2.71 -0.56
N GLU A 90 16.18 3.49 -1.61
CA GLU A 90 17.20 4.25 -2.37
C GLU A 90 17.60 5.57 -1.66
N HIS A 91 16.67 6.23 -0.96
CA HIS A 91 16.85 7.62 -0.52
C HIS A 91 16.66 7.88 0.97
N ALA A 92 16.02 6.98 1.72
CA ALA A 92 15.62 7.22 3.11
C ALA A 92 16.29 6.27 4.13
N VAL A 93 17.05 5.28 3.66
CA VAL A 93 17.84 4.38 4.51
C VAL A 93 19.13 5.10 4.90
N ALA A 94 19.39 5.25 6.20
CA ALA A 94 20.62 5.88 6.67
C ALA A 94 21.84 4.94 6.44
N PRO A 95 23.06 5.48 6.31
CA PRO A 95 24.26 4.66 6.21
C PRO A 95 24.37 3.68 7.38
N GLY A 96 24.41 2.38 7.08
CA GLY A 96 24.50 1.31 8.07
C GLY A 96 23.16 0.79 8.60
N GLU A 97 22.02 1.32 8.14
CA GLU A 97 20.72 0.71 8.41
C GLU A 97 20.47 -0.48 7.48
N GLU A 98 20.01 -1.58 8.05
CA GLU A 98 19.54 -2.74 7.29
C GLU A 98 18.12 -2.47 6.76
N TYR A 99 17.87 -2.85 5.51
CA TYR A 99 16.51 -2.90 4.97
C TYR A 99 16.17 -4.32 4.51
N VAL A 100 14.88 -4.64 4.53
CA VAL A 100 14.38 -5.95 4.09
C VAL A 100 13.80 -5.80 2.68
N PRO A 101 14.43 -6.40 1.66
CA PRO A 101 13.94 -6.31 0.29
C PRO A 101 12.61 -7.04 0.14
N LEU A 102 11.78 -6.57 -0.79
CA LEU A 102 10.61 -7.32 -1.22
C LEU A 102 11.06 -8.45 -2.16
N ILE A 103 10.75 -9.69 -1.81
CA ILE A 103 11.16 -10.88 -2.56
C ILE A 103 10.00 -11.39 -3.42
N ASP A 104 10.27 -11.68 -4.70
CA ASP A 104 9.36 -12.43 -5.56
C ASP A 104 9.29 -13.88 -5.05
N ARG A 105 8.09 -14.32 -4.68
CA ARG A 105 7.87 -15.65 -4.09
C ARG A 105 8.17 -16.80 -5.06
N THR A 106 8.04 -16.56 -6.37
CA THR A 106 8.25 -17.57 -7.40
C THR A 106 9.72 -17.75 -7.73
N THR A 107 10.49 -16.66 -7.80
CA THR A 107 11.92 -16.71 -8.15
C THR A 107 12.83 -16.78 -6.92
N GLY A 108 12.38 -16.27 -5.77
CA GLY A 108 13.20 -16.10 -4.57
C GLY A 108 14.14 -14.90 -4.62
N GLU A 109 14.08 -14.10 -5.69
CA GLU A 109 14.95 -12.95 -5.92
C GLU A 109 14.31 -11.64 -5.43
N PRO A 110 15.12 -10.62 -5.09
CA PRO A 110 14.61 -9.28 -4.87
C PRO A 110 13.80 -8.78 -6.07
N LEU A 111 12.65 -8.19 -5.80
CA LEU A 111 11.79 -7.61 -6.82
C LEU A 111 12.53 -6.49 -7.53
N ALA A 112 12.61 -6.58 -8.86
CA ALA A 112 13.26 -5.56 -9.68
C ALA A 112 12.60 -4.18 -9.50
N ARG A 113 13.38 -3.11 -9.76
CA ARG A 113 12.89 -1.73 -9.70
C ARG A 113 11.69 -1.55 -10.63
N LEU A 114 10.61 -1.00 -10.09
CA LEU A 114 9.40 -0.70 -10.84
C LEU A 114 9.73 0.32 -11.95
N ARG A 115 9.28 0.01 -13.17
CA ARG A 115 9.49 0.85 -14.36
C ARG A 115 8.19 1.01 -15.11
N LEU A 116 7.89 2.24 -15.50
CA LEU A 116 6.85 2.51 -16.49
C LEU A 116 7.42 2.22 -17.88
N VAL A 117 6.66 1.49 -18.68
CA VAL A 117 7.06 1.08 -20.03
C VAL A 117 5.95 1.38 -21.03
N ARG A 118 6.36 1.65 -22.28
CA ARG A 118 5.46 1.70 -23.43
C ARG A 118 4.99 0.28 -23.78
N PRO A 119 3.96 0.13 -24.64
CA PRO A 119 3.55 -1.18 -25.15
C PRO A 119 4.66 -1.96 -25.86
N ASP A 120 5.66 -1.27 -26.41
CA ASP A 120 6.84 -1.87 -27.05
C ASP A 120 7.95 -2.29 -26.06
N GLY A 121 7.75 -2.06 -24.76
CA GLY A 121 8.69 -2.38 -23.69
C GLY A 121 9.75 -1.31 -23.40
N SER A 122 9.82 -0.23 -24.17
CA SER A 122 10.74 0.88 -23.90
C SER A 122 10.34 1.66 -22.64
N ALA A 123 11.32 2.16 -21.90
CA ALA A 123 11.07 2.92 -20.66
C ALA A 123 10.40 4.28 -20.95
N VAL A 124 9.49 4.69 -20.06
CA VAL A 124 8.82 6.00 -20.09
C VAL A 124 9.21 6.78 -18.84
N GLY A 125 9.76 7.99 -19.04
CA GLY A 125 10.09 8.91 -17.97
C GLY A 125 9.13 10.10 -17.88
N PRO A 126 9.30 10.98 -16.86
CA PRO A 126 8.51 12.20 -16.73
C PRO A 126 8.56 13.09 -17.98
N ASP A 127 9.72 13.23 -18.62
CA ASP A 127 9.92 14.06 -19.82
C ASP A 127 9.21 13.50 -21.06
N ASP A 128 8.83 12.22 -21.04
CA ASP A 128 8.05 11.56 -22.09
C ASP A 128 6.52 11.69 -21.87
N THR A 129 6.10 12.31 -20.76
CA THR A 129 4.70 12.37 -20.34
C THR A 129 4.18 13.80 -20.23
N HIS A 130 2.91 13.98 -20.55
CA HIS A 130 2.19 15.23 -20.32
C HIS A 130 0.74 14.94 -19.94
N LEU A 131 0.11 15.87 -19.24
CA LEU A 131 -1.32 15.78 -18.93
C LEU A 131 -2.13 16.10 -20.20
N GLY A 132 -2.96 15.16 -20.63
CA GLY A 132 -3.92 15.39 -21.71
C GLY A 132 -5.19 16.12 -21.25
N GLU A 133 -6.08 16.42 -22.18
CA GLU A 133 -7.37 17.06 -21.86
C GLU A 133 -8.26 16.19 -20.94
N PRO A 134 -9.10 16.80 -20.08
CA PRO A 134 -9.99 16.06 -19.18
C PRO A 134 -10.95 15.16 -19.95
N ARG A 135 -10.93 13.86 -19.66
CA ARG A 135 -11.96 12.91 -20.11
C ARG A 135 -12.98 12.70 -19.01
N ARG A 136 -14.28 12.79 -19.34
CA ARG A 136 -15.33 12.29 -18.42
C ARG A 136 -15.26 10.77 -18.42
N MET A 137 -15.21 10.17 -17.23
CA MET A 137 -15.47 8.74 -17.09
C MET A 137 -16.96 8.48 -17.40
N PRO A 138 -17.28 7.37 -18.07
CA PRO A 138 -18.67 6.94 -18.28
C PRO A 138 -19.37 6.63 -16.94
#